data_AF-A0A1Q7K4X9-F1
#
_entry.id   AF-A0A1Q7K4X9-F1
#
_cell.length_a   1.000
_cell.length_b   1.000
_cell.length_c   1.000
_cell.angle_alpha   90.00
_cell.angle_beta   90.00
_cell.angle_gamma   90.00
#
_symmetry.space_group_name_H-M   'P 1'
#
loop_
_entity.id
_entity.type
_entity.pdbx_description
1 polymer ?
#
loop_
_entity_poly.entity_id
_entity_poly.type
_entity_poly.pdbx_seq_one_letter_code
_entity_poly.pdbx_strand_id
1 'polypeptide(L)'
;MQSPRSDLDLLVITDDIGKLPQAVGPIHVQALTPSTFVERLRDGDDFAAWCIRYGVPLVNSSVWKRIASSEQAQVWPDWRKKTPHALRRLLLADSLVASDDLDAAIEEMLFAISHVGRAVLLKSGTFPLSRPEMIRQLREADYRALSNLLSAFLNDAPDVKTVDKARRYLKRLLVSLDKSGYQREIQVRRRAHEKKQQHAIRRGVGTRRKSSSNRSHAE
;
A
#
# COMPACT_ATOMS: atom_id res chain seq x y z
N MET A 1 -3.03 -3.32 -8.25
CA MET A 1 -3.42 -4.03 -7.01
C MET A 1 -2.55 -5.28 -6.97
N GLN A 2 -1.54 -5.32 -6.10
CA GLN A 2 -0.61 -6.47 -6.02
C GLN A 2 -1.37 -7.67 -5.45
N SER A 3 -1.28 -8.82 -6.12
CA SER A 3 -1.84 -10.08 -5.62
C SER A 3 -0.96 -10.61 -4.48
N PRO A 4 -1.53 -11.05 -3.35
CA PRO A 4 -0.77 -11.65 -2.24
C PRO A 4 -0.09 -12.99 -2.57
N ARG A 5 -0.30 -13.55 -3.79
CA ARG A 5 0.26 -14.85 -4.23
C ARG A 5 0.92 -14.81 -5.61
N SER A 6 1.34 -13.64 -6.08
CA SER A 6 2.10 -13.59 -7.34
C SER A 6 3.56 -13.96 -7.07
N ASP A 7 4.02 -15.05 -7.68
CA ASP A 7 5.41 -15.49 -7.56
C ASP A 7 6.33 -14.73 -8.53
N LEU A 8 5.75 -14.01 -9.51
CA LEU A 8 6.46 -13.32 -10.58
C LEU A 8 5.79 -11.98 -10.95
N ASP A 9 6.54 -10.89 -10.81
CA ASP A 9 6.19 -9.58 -11.36
C ASP A 9 6.86 -9.38 -12.73
N LEU A 10 6.07 -9.07 -13.77
CA LEU A 10 6.54 -8.75 -15.11
C LEU A 10 6.35 -7.24 -15.38
N LEU A 11 7.47 -6.54 -15.58
CA LEU A 11 7.47 -5.15 -16.05
C LEU A 11 7.65 -5.09 -17.56
N VAL A 12 6.72 -4.47 -18.26
CA VAL A 12 6.82 -4.14 -19.69
C VAL A 12 7.08 -2.64 -19.83
N ILE A 13 8.23 -2.27 -20.42
CA ILE A 13 8.53 -0.88 -20.76
C ILE A 13 8.28 -0.68 -22.25
N THR A 14 7.26 0.09 -22.59
CA THR A 14 6.79 0.30 -23.98
C THR A 14 6.10 1.64 -24.13
N ASP A 15 6.27 2.29 -25.29
CA ASP A 15 5.51 3.50 -25.63
C ASP A 15 4.04 3.19 -25.96
N ASP A 16 3.74 1.95 -26.37
CA ASP A 16 2.38 1.46 -26.59
C ASP A 16 1.89 0.68 -25.36
N ILE A 17 1.24 1.39 -24.43
CA ILE A 17 0.55 0.81 -23.27
C ILE A 17 -0.85 0.30 -23.67
N GLY A 18 -1.08 -0.05 -24.94
CA GLY A 18 -2.32 -0.64 -25.43
C GLY A 18 -2.71 -1.94 -24.72
N LYS A 19 -3.53 -2.77 -25.36
CA LYS A 19 -4.07 -4.01 -24.75
C LYS A 19 -2.95 -4.96 -24.32
N LEU A 20 -2.51 -4.83 -23.06
CA LEU A 20 -1.64 -5.81 -22.44
C LEU A 20 -2.39 -7.14 -22.42
N PRO A 21 -1.71 -8.25 -22.75
CA PRO A 21 -2.31 -9.55 -22.62
C PRO A 21 -2.78 -9.73 -21.17
N GLN A 22 -3.98 -10.29 -21.02
CA GLN A 22 -4.47 -10.69 -19.71
C GLN A 22 -3.43 -11.63 -19.09
N ALA A 23 -2.99 -11.32 -17.88
CA ALA A 23 -2.00 -12.14 -17.20
C ALA A 23 -2.51 -13.58 -17.08
N VAL A 24 -1.66 -14.55 -17.44
CA VAL A 24 -1.95 -15.98 -17.32
C VAL A 24 -1.26 -16.48 -16.05
N GLY A 25 -2.02 -17.13 -15.16
CA GLY A 25 -1.48 -17.70 -13.91
C GLY A 25 -1.12 -16.65 -12.85
N PRO A 26 -0.17 -16.95 -11.94
CA PRO A 26 0.20 -16.08 -10.81
C PRO A 26 1.16 -14.95 -11.21
N ILE A 27 1.06 -14.42 -12.43
CA ILE A 27 1.95 -13.36 -12.93
C ILE A 27 1.27 -12.01 -12.74
N HIS A 28 1.96 -11.06 -12.11
CA HIS A 28 1.51 -9.67 -12.09
C HIS A 28 2.18 -8.89 -13.21
N VAL A 29 1.43 -8.52 -14.24
CA VAL A 29 1.95 -7.72 -15.36
C VAL A 29 1.67 -6.24 -15.12
N GLN A 30 2.71 -5.43 -15.20
CA GLN A 30 2.61 -3.97 -15.21
C GLN A 30 3.31 -3.41 -16.44
N ALA A 31 2.64 -2.51 -17.17
CA ALA A 31 3.29 -1.78 -18.25
C ALA A 31 3.37 -0.29 -17.98
N LEU A 32 4.48 0.31 -18.41
CA LEU A 32 4.81 1.71 -18.25
C LEU A 32 5.52 2.20 -19.50
N THR A 33 5.35 3.49 -19.84
CA THR A 33 6.26 4.11 -20.79
C THR A 33 7.67 4.26 -20.18
N PRO A 34 8.71 4.38 -21.00
CA PRO A 34 10.04 4.74 -20.52
C PRO A 34 10.03 6.01 -19.66
N SER A 35 9.30 7.04 -20.07
CA SER A 35 9.21 8.31 -19.33
C SER A 35 8.56 8.14 -17.96
N THR A 36 7.43 7.45 -17.88
CA THR A 36 6.75 7.21 -16.61
C THR A 36 7.59 6.34 -15.66
N PHE A 37 8.33 5.37 -16.19
CA PHE A 37 9.22 4.56 -15.35
C PHE A 37 10.38 5.40 -14.79
N VAL A 38 10.99 6.25 -15.61
CA VAL A 38 12.05 7.19 -15.16
C VAL A 38 11.51 8.20 -14.14
N GLU A 39 10.29 8.72 -14.32
CA GLU A 39 9.63 9.58 -13.34
C GLU A 39 9.42 8.87 -12.01
N ARG A 40 8.96 7.61 -12.04
CA ARG A 40 8.82 6.79 -10.82
C ARG A 40 10.14 6.57 -10.10
N LEU A 41 11.23 6.34 -10.84
CA LEU A 41 12.58 6.24 -10.27
C LEU A 41 12.99 7.56 -9.60
N ARG A 42 12.82 8.68 -10.30
CA ARG A 42 13.08 10.03 -9.76
C ARG A 42 12.30 10.29 -8.49
N ASP A 43 11.06 9.80 -8.44
CA ASP A 43 10.16 9.93 -7.30
C ASP A 43 10.49 8.96 -6.14
N GLY A 44 11.49 8.09 -6.27
CA GLY A 44 11.83 7.11 -5.25
C GLY A 44 10.71 6.06 -5.05
N ASP A 45 10.12 5.58 -6.15
CA ASP A 45 9.18 4.46 -6.13
C ASP A 45 9.87 3.13 -5.79
N ASP A 46 9.25 2.32 -4.91
CA ASP A 46 9.85 1.04 -4.48
C ASP A 46 9.92 0.05 -5.62
N PHE A 47 8.82 -0.07 -6.38
CA PHE A 47 8.73 -1.10 -7.42
C PHE A 47 9.72 -0.80 -8.54
N ALA A 48 9.80 0.45 -8.98
CA ALA A 48 10.78 0.86 -9.98
C ALA A 48 12.23 0.59 -9.53
N ALA A 49 12.58 0.96 -8.30
CA ALA A 49 13.92 0.70 -7.76
C ALA A 49 14.21 -0.81 -7.59
N TRP A 50 13.21 -1.60 -7.20
CA TRP A 50 13.30 -3.05 -7.14
C TRP A 50 13.57 -3.66 -8.51
N CYS A 51 12.85 -3.23 -9.54
CA CYS A 51 13.08 -3.67 -10.91
C CYS A 51 14.52 -3.34 -11.34
N ILE A 52 15.03 -2.13 -11.04
CA ILE A 52 16.42 -1.77 -11.38
C ILE A 52 17.43 -2.70 -10.69
N ARG A 53 17.20 -3.00 -9.40
CA ARG A 53 18.19 -3.70 -8.56
C ARG A 53 18.20 -5.21 -8.75
N TYR A 54 17.04 -5.81 -8.99
CA TYR A 54 16.86 -7.26 -9.01
C TYR A 54 16.18 -7.78 -10.29
N GLY A 55 15.70 -6.89 -11.15
CA GLY A 55 15.04 -7.27 -12.39
C GLY A 55 16.01 -7.90 -13.39
N VAL A 56 15.54 -8.92 -14.09
CA VAL A 56 16.27 -9.61 -15.15
C VAL A 56 15.65 -9.24 -16.50
N PRO A 57 16.40 -8.63 -17.43
CA PRO A 57 15.88 -8.29 -18.75
C PRO A 57 15.57 -9.56 -19.56
N LEU A 58 14.32 -9.72 -19.99
CA LEU A 58 13.90 -10.89 -20.77
C LEU A 58 13.97 -10.66 -22.29
N VAL A 59 13.58 -9.45 -22.75
CA VAL A 59 13.48 -9.11 -24.17
C VAL A 59 14.00 -7.69 -24.40
N ASN A 60 14.68 -7.47 -25.53
CA ASN A 60 15.18 -6.16 -26.01
C ASN A 60 15.71 -5.24 -24.89
N SER A 61 16.88 -5.58 -24.35
CA SER A 61 17.44 -4.92 -23.17
C SER A 61 18.03 -3.53 -23.42
N SER A 62 17.96 -2.98 -24.64
CA SER A 62 18.59 -1.70 -24.97
C SER A 62 18.01 -0.52 -24.17
N VAL A 63 16.68 -0.39 -24.16
CA VAL A 63 15.96 0.62 -23.38
C VAL A 63 16.20 0.41 -21.89
N TRP A 64 16.12 -0.83 -21.43
CA TRP A 64 16.37 -1.19 -20.03
C TRP A 64 17.78 -0.79 -19.58
N LYS A 65 18.82 -1.16 -20.34
CA LYS A 65 20.22 -0.83 -20.04
C LYS A 65 20.42 0.69 -19.95
N ARG A 66 19.82 1.45 -20.87
CA ARG A 66 19.90 2.93 -20.83
C ARG A 66 19.27 3.49 -19.56
N ILE A 67 18.10 3.00 -19.16
CA ILE A 67 17.43 3.43 -17.93
C ILE A 67 18.25 3.00 -16.70
N ALA A 68 18.72 1.75 -16.65
CA ALA A 68 19.49 1.22 -15.53
C ALA A 68 20.84 1.93 -15.32
N SER A 69 21.43 2.49 -16.38
CA SER A 69 22.62 3.32 -16.30
C SER A 69 22.36 4.81 -16.06
N SER A 70 21.10 5.22 -15.93
CA SER A 70 20.75 6.64 -15.67
C SER A 70 20.98 7.04 -14.22
N GLU A 71 21.14 8.34 -13.97
CA GLU A 71 21.21 8.89 -12.61
C GLU A 71 19.95 8.58 -11.80
N GLN A 72 18.78 8.52 -12.45
CA GLN A 72 17.52 8.21 -11.79
C GLN A 72 17.50 6.78 -11.24
N ALA A 73 18.20 5.83 -11.87
CA ALA A 73 18.35 4.47 -11.36
C ALA A 73 19.15 4.38 -10.05
N GLN A 74 19.90 5.44 -9.70
CA GLN A 74 20.64 5.54 -8.43
C GLN A 74 19.79 6.14 -7.30
N VAL A 75 18.60 6.67 -7.60
CA VAL A 75 17.71 7.27 -6.60
C VAL A 75 17.16 6.18 -5.68
N TRP A 76 17.37 6.36 -4.38
CA TRP A 76 16.82 5.47 -3.36
C TRP A 76 15.31 5.66 -3.18
N PRO A 77 14.57 4.59 -2.86
CA PRO A 77 13.16 4.74 -2.55
C PRO A 77 12.91 5.66 -1.34
N ASP A 78 11.88 6.50 -1.45
CA ASP A 78 11.55 7.44 -0.37
C ASP A 78 10.73 6.75 0.72
N TRP A 79 11.37 6.52 1.87
CA TRP A 79 10.73 5.94 3.05
C TRP A 79 9.53 6.76 3.53
N ARG A 80 9.52 8.07 3.31
CA ARG A 80 8.41 8.95 3.73
C ARG A 80 7.13 8.67 2.96
N LYS A 81 7.23 8.11 1.75
CA LYS A 81 6.05 7.66 0.99
C LYS A 81 5.44 6.40 1.59
N LYS A 82 6.19 5.60 2.37
CA LYS A 82 5.69 4.36 2.97
C LYS A 82 4.83 4.58 4.20
N THR A 83 5.10 5.63 4.98
CA THR A 83 4.36 5.87 6.22
C THR A 83 2.87 6.19 6.00
N PRO A 84 2.45 7.00 5.00
CA PRO A 84 1.03 7.20 4.71
C PRO A 84 0.37 5.94 4.15
N HIS A 85 1.06 5.17 3.31
CA HIS A 85 0.51 3.90 2.81
C HIS A 85 0.28 2.89 3.93
N ALA A 86 1.26 2.71 4.82
CA ALA A 86 1.11 1.88 6.01
C ALA A 86 -0.08 2.33 6.88
N LEU A 87 -0.22 3.64 7.12
CA LEU A 87 -1.31 4.17 7.93
C LEU A 87 -2.68 3.94 7.29
N ARG A 88 -2.81 4.12 5.97
CA ARG A 88 -4.08 3.85 5.27
C ARG A 88 -4.50 2.38 5.41
N ARG A 89 -3.55 1.46 5.22
CA ARG A 89 -3.74 0.01 5.37
C ARG A 89 -4.11 -0.36 6.81
N LEU A 90 -3.39 0.19 7.79
CA LEU A 90 -3.68 0.01 9.21
C LEU A 90 -5.10 0.46 9.59
N LEU A 91 -5.51 1.64 9.12
CA LEU A 91 -6.85 2.16 9.40
C LEU A 91 -7.95 1.40 8.65
N LEU A 92 -7.64 0.79 7.50
CA LEU A 92 -8.57 -0.10 6.80
C LEU A 92 -8.74 -1.42 7.57
N ALA A 93 -7.63 -2.02 8.03
CA ALA A 93 -7.67 -3.18 8.91
C ALA A 93 -8.53 -2.92 10.16
N ASP A 94 -8.38 -1.75 10.81
CA ASP A 94 -9.22 -1.34 11.95
C ASP A 94 -10.72 -1.32 11.59
N SER A 95 -11.05 -0.91 10.36
CA SER A 95 -12.44 -0.84 9.88
C SER A 95 -13.01 -2.24 9.63
N LEU A 96 -12.19 -3.15 9.10
CA LEU A 96 -12.57 -4.53 8.78
C LEU A 96 -12.78 -5.37 10.04
N VAL A 97 -11.93 -5.24 11.05
CA VAL A 97 -12.15 -5.84 12.37
C VAL A 97 -13.49 -5.38 12.97
N ALA A 98 -13.83 -4.10 12.82
CA ALA A 98 -15.10 -3.57 13.34
C ALA A 98 -16.34 -4.07 12.56
N SER A 99 -16.15 -4.63 11.36
CA SER A 99 -17.20 -5.24 10.54
C SER A 99 -17.13 -6.77 10.54
N ASP A 100 -16.37 -7.36 11.47
CA ASP A 100 -16.19 -8.81 11.65
C ASP A 100 -15.57 -9.54 10.43
N ASP A 101 -14.86 -8.79 9.57
CA ASP A 101 -14.10 -9.33 8.44
C ASP A 101 -12.63 -9.48 8.85
N LEU A 102 -12.35 -10.51 9.64
CA LEU A 102 -11.02 -10.76 10.19
C LEU A 102 -10.01 -11.14 9.09
N ASP A 103 -10.41 -11.93 8.10
CA ASP A 103 -9.52 -12.38 7.03
C ASP A 103 -9.00 -11.19 6.21
N ALA A 104 -9.89 -10.29 5.78
CA ALA A 104 -9.46 -9.08 5.09
C ALA A 104 -8.65 -8.15 6.00
N ALA A 105 -8.97 -8.08 7.30
CA ALA A 105 -8.20 -7.30 8.25
C ALA A 105 -6.77 -7.81 8.41
N ILE A 106 -6.57 -9.14 8.40
CA ILE A 106 -5.24 -9.78 8.46
C ILE A 106 -4.42 -9.41 7.23
N GLU A 107 -5.01 -9.46 6.03
CA GLU A 107 -4.33 -9.07 4.79
C GLU A 107 -3.90 -7.60 4.82
N GLU A 108 -4.82 -6.70 5.17
CA GLU A 108 -4.55 -5.26 5.27
C GLU A 108 -3.50 -4.95 6.35
N MET A 109 -3.50 -5.69 7.46
CA MET A 109 -2.48 -5.59 8.50
C MET A 109 -1.12 -6.08 7.98
N LEU A 110 -1.05 -7.18 7.24
CA LEU A 110 0.19 -7.65 6.60
C LEU A 110 0.76 -6.59 5.64
N PHE A 111 -0.09 -5.93 4.85
CA PHE A 111 0.33 -4.79 4.02
C PHE A 111 0.87 -3.63 4.86
N ALA A 112 0.20 -3.28 5.97
CA ALA A 112 0.65 -2.23 6.87
C ALA A 112 2.02 -2.55 7.49
N ILE A 113 2.19 -3.76 8.06
CA ILE A 113 3.45 -4.26 8.61
C ILE A 113 4.55 -4.19 7.54
N SER A 114 4.25 -4.65 6.32
CA SER A 114 5.21 -4.65 5.21
C SER A 114 5.67 -3.24 4.85
N HIS A 115 4.76 -2.26 4.77
CA HIS A 115 5.13 -0.87 4.49
C HIS A 115 5.92 -0.23 5.62
N VAL A 116 5.60 -0.51 6.89
CA VAL A 116 6.39 -0.05 8.03
C VAL A 116 7.78 -0.68 8.03
N GLY A 117 7.89 -1.98 7.72
CA GLY A 117 9.17 -2.69 7.58
C GLY A 117 10.06 -2.04 6.52
N ARG A 118 9.50 -1.76 5.35
CA ARG A 118 10.22 -1.02 4.29
C ARG A 118 10.63 0.38 4.75
N ALA A 119 9.74 1.10 5.44
CA ALA A 119 10.03 2.45 5.94
C ALA A 119 11.23 2.47 6.89
N VAL A 120 11.28 1.56 7.87
CA VAL A 120 12.39 1.52 8.86
C VAL A 120 13.71 1.13 8.20
N LEU A 121 13.71 0.17 7.28
CA LEU A 121 14.91 -0.25 6.56
C LEU A 121 15.43 0.87 5.66
N LEU A 122 14.57 1.49 4.85
CA LEU A 122 14.97 2.60 3.98
C LEU A 122 15.47 3.81 4.79
N LYS A 123 14.81 4.14 5.91
CA LYS A 123 15.25 5.22 6.80
C LYS A 123 16.63 4.95 7.43
N SER A 124 17.00 3.69 7.60
CA SER A 124 18.31 3.25 8.10
C SER A 124 19.32 2.95 6.99
N GLY A 125 19.02 3.30 5.73
CA GLY A 125 19.95 3.08 4.60
C GLY A 125 20.08 1.62 4.18
N THR A 126 19.10 0.78 4.50
CA THR A 126 19.02 -0.62 4.07
C THR A 126 17.94 -0.78 3.01
N PHE A 127 18.30 -1.33 1.85
CA PHE A 127 17.32 -1.61 0.80
C PHE A 127 16.45 -2.80 1.23
N PRO A 128 15.12 -2.66 1.30
CA PRO A 128 14.26 -3.74 1.77
C PRO A 128 14.18 -4.85 0.73
N LEU A 129 14.35 -6.09 1.19
CA LEU A 129 14.14 -7.32 0.43
C LEU A 129 12.67 -7.76 0.48
N SER A 130 12.37 -8.93 -0.07
CA SER A 130 11.00 -9.44 -0.14
C SER A 130 10.50 -9.74 1.28
N ARG A 131 9.20 -9.98 1.46
CA ARG A 131 8.61 -10.11 2.81
C ARG A 131 9.30 -11.20 3.65
N PRO A 132 9.52 -12.44 3.14
CA PRO A 132 10.32 -13.45 3.84
C PRO A 132 11.71 -12.96 4.29
N GLU A 133 12.53 -12.39 3.40
CA GLU A 133 13.89 -11.97 3.76
C GLU A 133 13.90 -10.72 4.66
N MET A 134 12.89 -9.86 4.54
CA MET A 134 12.74 -8.67 5.37
C MET A 134 12.62 -9.02 6.86
N ILE A 135 12.12 -10.22 7.22
CA ILE A 135 12.09 -10.70 8.60
C ILE A 135 13.51 -10.68 9.21
N ARG A 136 14.51 -11.18 8.46
CA ARG A 136 15.91 -11.19 8.89
C ARG A 136 16.48 -9.78 8.95
N GLN A 137 16.27 -8.97 7.90
CA GLN A 137 16.76 -7.58 7.86
C GLN A 137 16.25 -6.76 9.05
N LEU A 138 14.97 -6.89 9.39
CA LEU A 138 14.38 -6.20 10.54
C LEU A 138 14.97 -6.65 11.87
N ARG A 139 15.35 -7.92 11.99
CA ARG A 139 16.01 -8.45 13.19
C ARG A 139 17.43 -7.91 13.32
N GLU A 140 18.17 -7.85 12.22
CA GLU A 140 19.53 -7.30 12.15
C GLU A 140 19.55 -5.78 12.41
N ALA A 141 18.48 -5.07 12.05
CA ALA A 141 18.28 -3.66 12.35
C ALA A 141 17.65 -3.39 13.73
N ASP A 142 17.65 -4.36 14.65
CA ASP A 142 17.09 -4.28 16.01
C ASP A 142 15.57 -4.01 16.13
N TYR A 143 14.82 -4.18 15.03
CA TYR A 143 13.35 -4.13 15.03
C TYR A 143 12.73 -5.52 15.30
N ARG A 144 13.15 -6.18 16.39
CA ARG A 144 12.72 -7.56 16.73
C ARG A 144 11.21 -7.73 16.83
N ALA A 145 10.50 -6.76 17.44
CA ALA A 145 9.04 -6.82 17.55
C ALA A 145 8.36 -6.74 16.18
N LEU A 146 8.84 -5.91 15.26
CA LEU A 146 8.31 -5.81 13.90
C LEU A 146 8.64 -7.07 13.07
N SER A 147 9.86 -7.61 13.23
CA SER A 147 10.29 -8.88 12.63
C SER A 147 9.35 -10.03 13.05
N ASN A 148 9.05 -10.15 14.34
CA ASN A 148 8.15 -11.18 14.86
C ASN A 148 6.72 -11.01 14.36
N LEU A 149 6.20 -9.77 14.32
CA LEU A 149 4.87 -9.51 13.75
C LEU A 149 4.82 -9.87 12.26
N LEU A 150 5.83 -9.51 11.47
CA LEU A 150 5.87 -9.88 10.06
C LEU A 150 5.90 -11.39 9.87
N SER A 151 6.69 -12.11 10.65
CA SER A 151 6.73 -13.58 10.62
C SER A 151 5.37 -14.19 10.95
N ALA A 152 4.70 -13.71 12.01
CA ALA A 152 3.41 -14.24 12.43
C ALA A 152 2.31 -14.02 11.37
N PHE A 153 2.27 -12.83 10.76
CA PHE A 153 1.28 -12.54 9.70
C PHE A 153 1.59 -13.22 8.37
N LEU A 154 2.81 -13.69 8.15
CA LEU A 154 3.21 -14.37 6.92
C LEU A 154 3.03 -15.88 7.00
N ASN A 155 3.30 -16.48 8.16
CA ASN A 155 3.43 -17.93 8.30
C ASN A 155 2.35 -18.57 9.17
N ASP A 156 1.67 -17.80 10.01
CA ASP A 156 0.67 -18.31 10.95
C ASP A 156 -0.75 -17.86 10.55
N ALA A 157 -1.74 -18.22 11.35
CA ALA A 157 -3.11 -17.70 11.27
C ALA A 157 -3.36 -16.73 12.44
N PRO A 158 -3.12 -15.41 12.26
CA PRO A 158 -3.27 -14.44 13.34
C PRO A 158 -4.71 -14.35 13.85
N ASP A 159 -4.87 -14.31 15.17
CA ASP A 159 -6.17 -14.04 15.79
C ASP A 159 -6.41 -12.53 16.01
N VAL A 160 -7.63 -12.17 16.44
CA VAL A 160 -8.00 -10.78 16.75
C VAL A 160 -7.05 -10.15 17.77
N LYS A 161 -6.56 -10.90 18.76
CA LYS A 161 -5.61 -10.41 19.77
C LYS A 161 -4.28 -10.03 19.13
N THR A 162 -3.81 -10.82 18.17
CA THR A 162 -2.58 -10.57 17.42
C THR A 162 -2.71 -9.34 16.54
N VAL A 163 -3.86 -9.17 15.86
CA VAL A 163 -4.19 -7.96 15.10
C VAL A 163 -4.17 -6.71 15.99
N ASP A 164 -4.78 -6.77 17.18
CA ASP A 164 -4.79 -5.62 18.09
C ASP A 164 -3.40 -5.28 18.67
N LYS A 165 -2.57 -6.28 18.98
CA LYS A 165 -1.18 -6.07 19.37
C LYS A 165 -0.38 -5.39 18.24
N ALA A 166 -0.50 -5.91 17.02
CA ALA A 166 0.14 -5.34 15.84
C ALA A 166 -0.29 -3.89 15.64
N ARG A 167 -1.60 -3.63 15.70
CA ARG A 167 -2.18 -2.28 15.58
C ARG A 167 -1.55 -1.29 16.54
N ARG A 168 -1.51 -1.61 17.84
CA ARG A 168 -0.95 -0.72 18.88
C ARG A 168 0.54 -0.44 18.64
N TYR A 169 1.29 -1.48 18.29
CA TYR A 169 2.72 -1.35 17.99
C TYR A 169 2.96 -0.46 16.76
N LEU A 170 2.27 -0.72 15.64
CA LEU A 170 2.42 0.05 14.41
C LEU A 170 2.01 1.50 14.57
N LYS A 171 0.93 1.81 15.33
CA LYS A 171 0.54 3.21 15.61
C LYS A 171 1.68 3.99 16.27
N ARG A 172 2.31 3.40 17.30
CA ARG A 172 3.46 4.03 18.00
C ARG A 172 4.65 4.20 17.05
N LEU A 173 4.99 3.15 16.29
CA LEU A 173 6.12 3.16 15.39
C LEU A 173 5.94 4.18 14.25
N LEU A 174 4.75 4.27 13.65
CA LEU A 174 4.44 5.27 12.62
C LEU A 174 4.58 6.71 13.14
N VAL A 175 4.11 6.99 14.36
CA VAL A 175 4.30 8.30 14.99
C VAL A 175 5.78 8.61 15.23
N SER A 176 6.58 7.63 15.68
CA SER A 176 8.03 7.81 15.85
C SER A 176 8.78 7.97 14.52
N LEU A 177 8.28 7.38 13.43
CA LEU A 177 8.89 7.45 12.11
C LEU A 177 8.71 8.83 11.48
N ASP A 178 7.46 9.32 11.47
CA ASP A 178 7.08 10.64 10.93
C ASP A 178 5.79 11.13 11.58
N LYS A 179 5.92 11.81 12.73
CA LYS A 179 4.80 12.42 13.46
C LYS A 179 4.00 13.39 12.59
N SER A 180 4.69 14.18 11.75
CA SER A 180 4.06 15.19 10.91
C SER A 180 3.21 14.56 9.81
N GLY A 181 3.74 13.56 9.11
CA GLY A 181 3.03 12.81 8.07
C GLY A 181 1.86 12.01 8.64
N TYR A 182 2.05 11.39 9.80
CA TYR A 182 0.97 10.71 10.52
C TYR A 182 -0.20 11.66 10.79
N GLN A 183 0.07 12.84 11.36
CA GLN A 183 -0.97 13.83 11.66
C GLN A 183 -1.67 14.35 10.40
N ARG A 184 -0.92 14.65 9.33
CA ARG A 184 -1.49 15.08 8.06
C ARG A 184 -2.47 14.05 7.49
N GLU A 185 -2.08 12.78 7.44
CA GLU A 185 -2.92 11.72 6.88
C GLU A 185 -4.19 11.48 7.71
N ILE A 186 -4.11 11.54 9.05
CA ILE A 186 -5.29 11.48 9.93
C ILE A 186 -6.25 12.64 9.65
N GLN A 187 -5.73 13.87 9.47
CA GLN A 187 -6.56 15.03 9.16
C GLN A 187 -7.25 14.90 7.80
N VAL A 188 -6.54 14.41 6.77
CA VAL A 188 -7.11 14.17 5.44
C VAL A 188 -8.28 13.20 5.52
N ARG A 189 -8.12 12.08 6.25
CA ARG A 189 -9.19 11.09 6.42
C ARG A 189 -10.38 11.65 7.20
N ARG A 190 -10.13 12.45 8.25
CA ARG A 190 -11.20 13.11 9.02
C ARG A 190 -12.04 14.02 8.13
N ARG A 191 -11.40 14.87 7.33
CA ARG A 191 -12.08 15.76 6.37
C ARG A 191 -12.87 14.98 5.33
N ALA A 192 -12.34 13.87 4.82
CA ALA A 192 -13.04 13.02 3.86
C ALA A 192 -14.31 12.41 4.48
N HIS A 193 -14.23 11.95 5.73
CA HIS A 193 -15.36 11.42 6.48
C HIS A 193 -16.44 12.49 6.74
N GLU A 194 -16.04 13.68 7.21
CA GLU A 194 -16.93 14.83 7.42
C GLU A 194 -17.68 15.21 6.12
N LYS A 195 -16.97 15.29 4.99
CA LYS A 195 -17.59 15.53 3.67
C LYS A 195 -18.60 14.44 3.29
N LYS A 196 -18.27 13.16 3.49
CA LYS A 196 -19.17 12.04 3.19
C LYS A 196 -20.46 12.13 4.03
N GLN A 197 -20.35 12.46 5.31
CA GLN A 197 -21.50 12.67 6.19
C GLN A 197 -22.37 13.85 5.74
N GLN A 198 -21.76 15.00 5.40
CA GLN A 198 -22.50 16.16 4.87
C GLN A 198 -23.25 15.84 3.57
N HIS A 199 -22.62 15.10 2.65
CA HIS A 199 -23.28 14.64 1.43
C HIS A 199 -24.44 13.68 1.70
N ALA A 200 -24.29 12.76 2.66
CA ALA A 200 -25.36 11.84 3.06
C ALA A 200 -26.56 12.59 3.67
N ILE A 201 -26.31 13.58 4.54
CA ILE A 201 -27.36 14.43 5.11
C ILE A 201 -28.09 15.22 4.03
N ARG A 202 -27.36 15.85 3.08
CA ARG A 202 -27.98 16.59 1.96
C ARG A 202 -28.86 15.69 1.08
N ARG A 203 -28.46 14.44 0.84
CA ARG A 203 -29.27 13.46 0.08
C ARG A 203 -30.47 12.91 0.88
N GLY A 204 -30.34 12.75 2.20
CA GLY A 204 -31.41 12.32 3.11
C GLY A 204 -32.49 13.39 3.36
N VAL A 205 -32.11 14.67 3.38
CA VAL A 205 -33.06 15.80 3.50
C VAL A 205 -33.86 16.00 2.18
N GLY A 206 -33.26 15.70 1.03
CA GLY A 206 -33.94 15.77 -0.28
C GLY A 206 -34.99 14.67 -0.52
N THR A 207 -34.88 13.53 0.16
CA THR A 207 -35.80 12.38 0.02
C THR A 207 -37.02 12.46 0.94
N ARG A 208 -36.94 13.19 2.06
CA ARG A 208 -38.09 13.38 2.99
C ARG A 208 -39.09 14.48 2.60
N ARG A 209 -38.82 15.29 1.56
CA ARG A 209 -39.69 16.41 1.14
C ARG A 209 -40.64 16.10 -0.02
N LYS A 210 -40.73 14.85 -0.50
CA LYS A 210 -41.61 14.44 -1.61
C LYS A 210 -42.78 13.51 -1.22
N SER A 211 -43.16 13.42 0.05
CA SER A 211 -44.27 12.55 0.50
C SER A 211 -45.46 13.30 1.13
N SER A 212 -45.62 14.61 0.89
CA SER A 212 -46.77 15.37 1.38
C SER A 212 -47.36 16.25 0.28
N SER A 213 -47.95 15.64 -0.73
CA SER A 213 -48.91 16.28 -1.64
C SER A 213 -49.61 15.22 -2.50
N ASN A 214 -50.75 14.72 -2.01
CA ASN A 214 -51.94 14.36 -2.79
C ASN A 214 -53.05 14.13 -1.75
N ARG A 215 -53.81 15.17 -1.39
CA ARG A 215 -55.12 15.52 -1.97
C ARG A 215 -56.10 14.35 -1.95
N SER A 216 -56.88 14.38 -0.88
CA SER A 216 -58.32 14.08 -0.82
C SER A 216 -59.07 14.25 -2.13
N HIS A 217 -59.70 13.18 -2.60
CA HIS A 217 -61.01 13.16 -3.24
C HIS A 217 -61.59 11.74 -3.22
N ALA A 218 -62.91 11.64 -3.10
CA ALA A 218 -63.80 10.47 -3.01
C ALA A 218 -63.85 9.84 -1.60
N GLU A 219 -64.97 9.78 -0.87
CA GLU A 219 -66.39 10.15 -1.05
C GLU A 219 -66.92 10.70 0.29
#